data_AF-A0A9Q3BLW8-F1
#
_entry.id   AF-A0A9Q3BLW8-F1
#
_cell.length_a   1.000
_cell.length_b   1.000
_cell.length_c   1.000
_cell.angle_alpha   90.00
_cell.angle_beta   90.00
_cell.angle_gamma   90.00
#
_symmetry.space_group_name_H-M   'P 1'
#
loop_
_entity.id
_entity.type
_entity.pdbx_description
1 polymer ?
#
loop_
_entity_poly.entity_id
_entity_poly.type
_entity_poly.pdbx_seq_one_letter_code
_entity_poly.pdbx_strand_id
1 'polypeptide(L)'
;MVWLSSKNIKSTRPTKKLSERWLGPFAILKKVNTHAYHLKLPSQWKSIHPVFHISLLEPVNTSTIPYRNQEPPPPIIIEEEEEW
;
A
#
# COMPACT_ATOMS: atom_id res chain seq x y z
N MET A 1 5.06 9.08 2.57
CA MET A 1 4.30 8.24 1.61
C MET A 1 2.81 8.37 1.93
N VAL A 2 1.92 8.13 0.97
CA VAL A 2 0.46 8.22 1.15
C VAL A 2 -0.26 7.03 0.57
N TRP A 3 -1.30 6.56 1.24
CA TRP A 3 -2.30 5.65 0.69
C TRP A 3 -3.26 6.42 -0.21
N LEU A 4 -3.70 5.79 -1.30
CA LEU A 4 -4.68 6.36 -2.25
C LEU A 4 -6.00 5.60 -2.14
N SER A 5 -7.11 6.32 -1.98
CA SER A 5 -8.43 5.70 -1.94
C SER A 5 -8.77 5.05 -3.29
N SER A 6 -9.24 3.80 -3.26
CA SER A 6 -9.69 3.08 -4.46
C SER A 6 -11.10 3.48 -4.93
N LYS A 7 -11.77 4.44 -4.26
CA LYS A 7 -13.18 4.79 -4.50
C LYS A 7 -13.50 5.05 -5.98
N ASN A 8 -12.56 5.65 -6.71
CA ASN A 8 -12.69 6.06 -8.11
C ASN A 8 -11.80 5.25 -9.07
N ILE A 9 -11.19 4.15 -8.60
CA ILE A 9 -10.28 3.32 -9.39
C ILE A 9 -10.96 1.99 -9.66
N LYS A 10 -11.02 1.61 -10.94
CA LYS A 10 -11.60 0.33 -11.34
C LYS A 10 -10.66 -0.80 -10.90
N SER A 11 -11.16 -1.69 -10.07
CA SER A 11 -10.46 -2.93 -9.69
C SER A 11 -10.79 -4.04 -10.68
N THR A 12 -9.82 -4.91 -10.94
CA THR A 12 -10.03 -6.16 -11.70
C THR A 12 -10.85 -7.19 -10.92
N ARG A 13 -11.00 -7.01 -9.60
CA ARG A 13 -11.71 -7.95 -8.74
C ARG A 13 -13.22 -8.00 -9.06
N PRO A 14 -13.87 -9.16 -8.88
CA PRO A 14 -15.26 -9.36 -9.31
C PRO A 14 -16.27 -8.57 -8.48
N THR A 15 -15.96 -8.25 -7.22
CA THR A 15 -16.86 -7.48 -6.34
C THR A 15 -16.11 -6.39 -5.58
N LYS A 16 -16.78 -5.25 -5.39
CA LYS A 16 -16.22 -4.10 -4.66
C LYS A 16 -15.93 -4.42 -3.19
N LYS A 17 -16.69 -5.33 -2.57
CA LYS A 17 -16.49 -5.76 -1.17
C LYS A 17 -15.13 -6.44 -0.95
N LEU A 18 -14.64 -7.14 -1.97
CA LEU A 18 -13.33 -7.80 -1.94
C LEU A 18 -12.20 -6.93 -2.51
N SER A 19 -12.51 -5.70 -2.93
CA SER A 19 -11.50 -4.77 -3.42
C SER A 19 -10.80 -4.03 -2.29
N GLU A 20 -9.50 -3.79 -2.47
CA GLU A 20 -8.72 -2.99 -1.55
C GLU A 20 -9.33 -1.60 -1.43
N ARG A 21 -9.62 -1.14 -0.21
CA ARG A 21 -10.14 0.21 0.02
C ARG A 21 -9.07 1.29 -0.18
N TRP A 22 -7.84 0.95 0.16
CA TRP A 22 -6.67 1.79 0.06
C TRP A 22 -5.64 1.09 -0.80
N LEU A 23 -5.24 1.76 -1.87
CA LEU A 23 -4.18 1.34 -2.77
C LEU A 23 -2.87 1.86 -2.23
N GLY A 24 -1.82 1.08 -2.50
CA GLY A 24 -0.50 1.11 -1.87
C GLY A 24 0.11 2.46 -1.47
N PRO A 25 1.17 2.43 -0.68
CA PRO A 25 1.89 3.64 -0.33
C PRO A 25 2.57 4.23 -1.58
N PHE A 26 2.06 5.35 -2.06
CA PHE A 26 2.63 6.12 -3.16
C PHE A 26 3.51 7.26 -2.63
N ALA A 27 4.55 7.59 -3.39
CA ALA A 27 5.37 8.77 -3.13
C ALA A 27 4.67 10.01 -3.70
N ILE A 28 4.67 11.11 -2.96
CA ILE A 28 4.25 12.42 -3.48
C ILE A 28 5.43 13.02 -4.24
N LEU A 29 5.24 13.33 -5.52
CA LEU A 29 6.23 13.99 -6.36
C LEU A 29 6.22 15.51 -6.16
N LYS A 30 5.03 16.13 -6.14
CA LYS A 30 4.87 17.56 -5.92
C LYS A 30 3.48 17.90 -5.39
N LYS A 31 3.37 19.02 -4.67
CA LYS A 31 2.09 19.66 -4.38
C LYS A 31 1.69 20.50 -5.60
N VAL A 32 0.55 20.18 -6.21
CA VAL A 32 0.05 20.91 -7.39
C VAL A 32 -0.67 22.17 -6.94
N ASN A 33 -1.63 22.03 -6.03
CA ASN A 33 -2.42 23.12 -5.43
C ASN A 33 -2.57 22.88 -3.92
N THR A 34 -3.27 23.79 -3.21
CA THR A 34 -3.57 23.66 -1.78
C THR A 34 -4.15 22.28 -1.40
N HIS A 35 -5.00 21.73 -2.26
CA HIS A 35 -5.71 20.47 -2.01
C HIS A 35 -5.37 19.35 -3.00
N ALA A 36 -4.38 19.51 -3.88
CA ALA A 36 -4.08 18.52 -4.91
C ALA A 36 -2.59 18.16 -4.94
N TYR A 37 -2.30 16.85 -4.94
CA TYR A 37 -0.95 16.31 -4.94
C TYR A 37 -0.71 15.40 -6.13
N HIS A 38 0.48 15.51 -6.71
CA HIS A 38 0.96 14.63 -7.78
C HIS A 38 1.65 13.42 -7.15
N LEU A 39 1.17 12.21 -7.43
CA LEU A 39 1.71 10.95 -6.95
C LEU A 39 2.56 10.25 -8.00
N LYS A 40 3.57 9.50 -7.55
CA LYS A 40 4.32 8.56 -8.38
C LYS A 40 3.51 7.28 -8.54
N LEU A 41 2.68 7.23 -9.59
CA LEU A 41 1.91 6.02 -9.91
C LEU A 41 2.76 4.97 -10.64
N PRO A 42 2.40 3.67 -10.55
CA PRO A 42 3.03 2.61 -11.32
C PRO A 42 2.78 2.79 -12.81
N SER A 43 3.77 2.44 -13.64
CA SER A 43 3.68 2.56 -15.12
C SER A 43 2.52 1.77 -15.73
N GLN A 44 2.00 0.75 -15.03
CA GLN A 44 0.81 0.00 -15.43
C GLN A 44 -0.49 0.83 -15.40
N TRP A 45 -0.54 1.94 -14.66
CA TRP A 45 -1.74 2.76 -14.49
C TRP A 45 -1.74 4.02 -15.37
N LYS A 46 -1.29 3.89 -16.63
CA LYS A 46 -1.15 5.04 -17.57
C LYS A 46 -2.44 5.81 -17.80
N SER A 47 -3.59 5.13 -17.73
CA SER A 47 -4.90 5.74 -17.96
C SER A 47 -5.40 6.58 -16.77
N ILE A 48 -4.75 6.51 -15.61
CA ILE A 48 -5.18 7.23 -14.40
C ILE A 48 -4.35 8.51 -14.27
N HIS A 49 -5.03 9.65 -14.14
CA HIS A 49 -4.34 10.91 -13.90
C HIS A 49 -3.62 10.88 -12.54
N PRO A 50 -2.33 11.23 -12.47
CA PRO A 50 -1.53 11.05 -11.26
C PRO A 50 -1.74 12.16 -10.22
N VAL A 51 -2.72 13.05 -10.41
CA VAL A 51 -3.02 14.17 -9.50
C VAL A 51 -4.32 13.88 -8.75
N PHE A 52 -4.24 13.89 -7.42
CA PHE A 52 -5.36 13.53 -6.55
C PHE A 52 -5.66 14.59 -5.50
N HIS A 53 -6.95 14.74 -5.18
CA HIS A 53 -7.40 15.62 -4.10
C HIS A 53 -7.03 15.03 -2.73
N ILE A 54 -6.74 15.90 -1.75
CA ILE A 54 -6.33 15.51 -0.39
C ILE A 54 -7.32 14.56 0.30
N SER A 55 -8.62 14.70 0.04
CA SER A 55 -9.66 13.82 0.61
C SER A 55 -9.57 12.36 0.15
N LEU A 56 -8.80 12.08 -0.90
CA LEU A 56 -8.56 10.72 -1.40
C LEU A 56 -7.21 10.16 -0.91
N LEU A 57 -6.48 10.90 -0.09
CA LEU A 57 -5.15 10.54 0.38
C LEU A 57 -5.14 10.37 1.89
N GLU A 58 -4.42 9.35 2.37
CA GLU A 58 -4.19 9.12 3.80
C GLU A 58 -2.68 8.97 4.05
N PRO A 59 -2.09 9.65 5.05
CA PRO A 59 -0.68 9.49 5.36
C PRO A 59 -0.38 8.05 5.78
N VAL A 60 0.73 7.50 5.29
CA VAL A 60 1.20 6.18 5.71
C VAL A 60 1.81 6.33 7.11
N ASN A 61 1.15 5.78 8.12
CA ASN A 61 1.69 5.71 9.47
C ASN A 61 2.63 4.51 9.56
N THR A 62 3.93 4.76 9.70
CA THR A 62 4.87 3.74 10.15
C THR A 62 4.56 3.47 11.62
N SER A 63 4.09 2.26 11.93
CA SER A 63 3.75 1.89 13.30
C SER A 63 4.95 2.12 14.22
N THR A 64 4.77 2.91 15.28
CA THR A 64 5.78 3.13 16.34
C THR A 64 5.96 1.90 17.25
N ILE A 65 5.12 0.87 17.07
CA ILE A 65 5.15 -0.34 17.90
C ILE A 65 6.39 -1.15 17.49
N PRO A 66 7.36 -1.36 18.40
CA PRO A 66 8.51 -2.19 18.12
C PRO A 66 8.05 -3.62 17.79
N TYR A 67 8.79 -4.30 16.92
CA TYR A 67 8.55 -5.69 16.50
C TYR A 67 7.38 -5.98 15.54
N ARG A 68 6.61 -4.98 15.08
CA ARG A 68 5.51 -5.24 14.13
C ARG A 68 5.96 -5.65 12.72
N ASN A 69 7.13 -5.18 12.29
CA ASN A 69 7.72 -5.49 10.99
C ASN A 69 8.94 -6.41 11.15
N GLN A 70 8.91 -7.38 12.09
CA GLN A 70 9.98 -8.37 12.14
C GLN A 70 9.96 -9.23 10.88
N GLU A 71 11.14 -9.47 10.33
CA GLU A 71 11.32 -10.52 9.33
C GLU A 71 10.85 -11.86 9.93
N PRO A 72 10.26 -12.74 9.11
CA PRO A 72 9.86 -14.05 9.56
C PRO A 72 11.06 -14.72 10.25
N PRO A 73 10.85 -15.39 11.40
CA PRO A 73 11.93 -16.08 12.08
C PRO A 73 12.57 -17.10 11.11
N PRO A 74 13.90 -17.31 11.19
CA PRO A 74 14.56 -18.31 10.37
C PRO A 74 13.93 -19.69 10.61
N PRO A 75 13.88 -20.55 9.58
CA PRO A 75 13.36 -21.91 9.73
C PRO A 75 14.17 -22.67 10.79
N ILE A 76 13.47 -23.30 11.72
CA ILE A 76 14.07 -24.16 12.74
C ILE A 76 14.32 -25.51 12.08
N ILE A 77 15.58 -25.90 11.96
CA ILE A 77 15.97 -27.25 11.54
C ILE A 77 15.81 -28.12 12.78
N ILE A 78 14.77 -28.95 12.81
CA ILE A 78 14.64 -29.99 13.82
C ILE A 78 15.66 -31.05 13.41
N GLU A 79 16.75 -31.18 14.16
CA GLU A 79 17.62 -32.34 14.03
C GLU A 79 16.73 -33.55 14.34
N GLU A 80 16.58 -34.44 13.36
CA GLU A 80 15.89 -35.72 13.52
C GLU A 80 16.65 -36.50 14.58
N GLU A 81 16.29 -36.30 15.85
CA GLU A 81 16.58 -37.27 16.89
C GLU A 81 15.78 -38.51 16.52
N GLU A 82 16.50 -39.50 16.00
CA GLU A 82 16.05 -40.85 15.73
C GLU A 82 15.46 -41.41 17.05
N GLU A 83 14.16 -41.20 17.28
CA GLU A 83 13.45 -41.88 18.35
C GLU A 83 13.34 -43.36 17.97
N TRP A 84 14.08 -44.17 18.73
CA TRP A 84 14.22 -45.62 18.63
C TRP A 84 12.91 -46.39 18.82
#